data_AF-A0A6A0AHH0-F1
#
_entry.id   AF-A0A6A0AHH0-F1
#
_cell.length_a   1.000
_cell.length_b   1.000
_cell.length_c   1.000
_cell.angle_alpha   90.00
_cell.angle_beta   90.00
_cell.angle_gamma   90.00
#
_symmetry.space_group_name_H-M   'P 1'
#
loop_
_entity.id
_entity.type
_entity.pdbx_description
1 polymer ?
#
loop_
_entity_poly.entity_id
_entity_poly.type
_entity_poly.pdbx_seq_one_letter_code
_entity_poly.pdbx_strand_id
1 'polypeptide(L)'
;MSDTSVKVHVKDGSGKHVNYGIQPSELNALNAEKDDAALNKLGGVAGLAKALQVDLGTGLAAHEVAPHGEAYGTNTTPDKPSASFLQLLWDALHDPMIIILLIVALVTIIIGVAVPAQRAHHGWSEGLAVLGTAFIVVGI
;
A
#
# COMPACT_ATOMS: atom_id res chain seq x y z
N MET A 1 15.10 8.15 -37.67
CA MET A 1 14.07 9.08 -37.16
C MET A 1 13.17 8.23 -36.26
N SER A 2 13.25 8.29 -34.94
CA SER A 2 13.23 9.50 -34.13
C SER A 2 14.16 9.42 -32.91
N ASP A 3 14.91 10.49 -32.77
CA ASP A 3 15.64 10.90 -31.59
C ASP A 3 14.61 11.15 -30.47
N THR A 4 14.58 10.31 -29.45
CA THR A 4 13.83 10.58 -28.21
C THR A 4 14.66 10.06 -27.04
N SER A 5 15.90 10.54 -26.97
CA SER A 5 16.71 10.42 -25.76
C SER A 5 16.09 11.35 -24.72
N VAL A 6 15.11 10.85 -23.95
CA VAL A 6 14.58 11.63 -22.83
C VAL A 6 15.59 11.55 -21.69
N LYS A 7 16.37 12.62 -21.55
CA LYS A 7 17.49 12.72 -20.62
C LYS A 7 16.98 12.97 -19.21
N VAL A 8 17.09 11.98 -18.34
CA VAL A 8 16.98 12.21 -16.90
C VAL A 8 18.26 12.92 -16.47
N HIS A 9 18.13 14.19 -16.08
CA HIS A 9 19.23 15.00 -15.60
C HIS A 9 19.26 14.97 -14.07
N VAL A 10 20.29 14.35 -13.51
CA VAL A 10 20.56 14.36 -12.07
C VAL A 10 21.94 14.93 -11.82
N LYS A 11 22.06 15.77 -10.79
CA LYS A 11 23.34 16.29 -10.31
C LYS A 11 23.89 15.30 -9.30
N ASP A 12 25.06 14.74 -9.57
CA ASP A 12 25.78 13.97 -8.57
C ASP A 12 26.23 14.88 -7.41
N GLY A 13 26.43 14.31 -6.21
CA GLY A 13 26.98 14.99 -5.03
C GLY A 13 28.39 15.58 -5.25
N SER A 14 29.05 15.24 -6.37
CA SER A 14 30.30 15.84 -6.86
C SER A 14 30.11 17.05 -7.80
N GLY A 15 28.87 17.43 -8.12
CA GLY A 15 28.55 18.50 -9.09
C GLY A 15 28.58 18.05 -10.56
N LYS A 16 28.80 16.76 -10.83
CA LYS A 16 28.82 16.18 -12.18
C LYS A 16 27.40 15.84 -12.66
N HIS A 17 27.07 16.19 -13.89
CA HIS A 17 25.78 15.86 -14.48
C HIS A 17 25.81 14.42 -15.03
N VAL A 18 24.95 13.54 -14.48
CA VAL A 18 24.75 12.19 -15.00
C VAL A 18 23.56 12.22 -15.95
N ASN A 19 23.73 11.68 -17.15
CA ASN A 19 22.69 11.59 -18.17
C ASN A 19 22.34 10.13 -18.39
N TYR A 20 21.13 9.75 -18.00
CA TYR A 20 20.62 8.40 -18.25
C TYR A 20 19.95 8.33 -19.63
N GLY A 21 20.07 7.16 -20.27
CA GLY A 21 19.52 6.88 -21.59
C GLY A 21 18.10 6.33 -21.58
N ILE A 22 17.50 6.13 -20.40
CA ILE A 22 16.14 5.61 -20.23
C ILE A 22 15.46 6.34 -19.06
N GLN A 23 14.15 6.57 -19.17
CA GLN A 23 13.37 7.17 -18.07
C GLN A 23 12.86 6.11 -17.09
N PRO A 24 12.63 6.48 -15.81
CA PRO A 24 12.01 5.58 -14.83
C PRO A 24 10.65 5.03 -15.27
N SER A 25 9.83 5.83 -15.93
CA SER A 25 8.51 5.40 -16.44
C SER A 25 8.62 4.35 -17.54
N GLU A 26 9.57 4.54 -18.47
CA GLU A 26 9.84 3.60 -19.57
C GLU A 26 10.45 2.30 -19.03
N LEU A 27 11.40 2.41 -18.10
CA LEU A 27 11.98 1.26 -17.41
C LEU A 27 10.92 0.47 -16.64
N ASN A 28 9.99 1.16 -15.97
CA ASN A 28 8.89 0.51 -15.26
C ASN A 28 7.91 -0.17 -16.22
N ALA A 29 7.59 0.45 -17.35
CA ALA A 29 6.74 -0.15 -18.39
C ALA A 29 7.36 -1.43 -18.97
N LEU A 30 8.66 -1.37 -19.32
CA LEU A 30 9.41 -2.54 -19.78
C LEU A 30 9.35 -3.71 -18.80
N ASN A 31 9.54 -3.42 -17.50
CA ASN A 31 9.50 -4.43 -16.45
C ASN A 31 8.08 -4.97 -16.19
N ALA A 32 7.08 -4.10 -16.19
CA ALA A 32 5.68 -4.48 -15.95
C ALA A 32 5.12 -5.36 -17.08
N GLU A 33 5.41 -5.00 -18.33
CA GLU A 33 4.91 -5.69 -19.52
C GLU A 33 5.76 -6.90 -19.91
N LYS A 34 6.96 -7.04 -19.33
CA LYS A 34 7.97 -8.04 -19.72
C LYS A 34 8.22 -8.02 -21.23
N ASP A 35 8.34 -6.82 -21.80
CA ASP A 35 8.46 -6.63 -23.24
C ASP A 35 9.90 -6.92 -23.72
N ASP A 36 10.15 -8.18 -24.07
CA ASP A 36 11.41 -8.64 -24.65
C ASP A 36 11.71 -7.94 -25.99
N ALA A 37 10.70 -7.58 -26.77
CA ALA A 37 10.90 -6.92 -28.06
C ALA A 37 11.43 -5.49 -27.85
N ALA A 38 10.87 -4.76 -26.89
CA ALA A 38 11.37 -3.44 -26.53
C ALA A 38 12.76 -3.51 -25.88
N LEU A 39 13.03 -4.50 -25.02
CA LEU A 39 14.38 -4.73 -24.49
C LEU A 39 15.40 -5.00 -25.60
N ASN A 40 15.04 -5.81 -26.60
CA ASN A 40 15.91 -6.09 -27.74
C ASN A 40 16.15 -4.83 -28.60
N LYS A 41 15.16 -3.94 -28.75
CA LYS A 41 15.33 -2.63 -29.42
C LYS A 41 16.32 -1.73 -28.69
N LEU A 42 16.41 -1.82 -27.36
CA LEU A 42 17.41 -1.13 -26.55
C LEU A 42 18.83 -1.69 -26.71
N GLY A 43 19.00 -2.84 -27.37
CA GLY A 43 20.28 -3.56 -27.44
C GLY A 43 20.41 -4.67 -26.40
N GLY A 44 19.27 -5.14 -25.86
CA GLY A 44 19.22 -6.19 -24.85
C GLY A 44 19.73 -5.72 -23.50
N VAL A 45 20.20 -6.68 -22.69
CA VAL A 45 20.82 -6.45 -21.37
C VAL A 45 22.01 -5.48 -21.45
N ALA A 46 22.87 -5.61 -22.47
CA ALA A 46 24.04 -4.74 -22.62
C ALA A 46 23.65 -3.30 -22.95
N GLY A 47 22.62 -3.12 -23.79
CA GLY A 47 22.08 -1.81 -24.12
C GLY A 47 21.39 -1.15 -22.92
N LEU A 48 20.63 -1.93 -22.15
CA LEU A 48 20.01 -1.46 -20.91
C LEU A 48 21.06 -1.04 -19.87
N ALA A 49 22.12 -1.83 -19.68
CA ALA A 49 23.22 -1.48 -18.77
C ALA A 49 23.90 -0.17 -19.18
N LYS A 50 24.12 0.04 -20.48
CA LYS A 50 24.65 1.30 -21.02
C LYS A 50 23.69 2.48 -20.80
N ALA A 51 22.39 2.27 -20.96
CA ALA A 51 21.36 3.28 -20.73
C ALA A 51 21.28 3.68 -19.25
N LEU A 52 21.49 2.73 -18.34
CA LEU A 52 21.57 2.95 -16.90
C LEU A 52 22.95 3.44 -16.43
N GLN A 53 23.98 3.45 -17.29
CA GLN A 53 25.36 3.74 -16.89
C GLN A 53 25.91 2.76 -15.83
N VAL A 54 25.58 1.47 -15.96
CA VAL A 54 26.02 0.39 -15.07
C VAL A 54 27.00 -0.52 -15.81
N ASP A 55 28.08 -0.90 -15.13
CA ASP A 55 28.99 -1.94 -15.63
C ASP A 55 28.44 -3.35 -15.32
N LEU A 56 28.47 -4.25 -16.31
CA LEU A 56 27.94 -5.61 -16.16
C LEU A 56 28.84 -6.55 -15.35
N GLY A 57 30.12 -6.23 -15.18
CA GLY A 57 31.08 -7.04 -14.42
C GLY A 57 31.26 -6.55 -12.98
N THR A 58 31.33 -5.23 -12.79
CA THR A 58 31.60 -4.60 -11.48
C THR A 58 30.38 -3.96 -10.84
N GLY A 59 29.30 -3.74 -11.60
CA GLY A 59 28.12 -3.02 -11.12
C GLY A 59 28.37 -1.52 -10.93
N LEU A 60 27.60 -0.91 -10.02
CA LEU A 60 27.72 0.50 -9.66
C LEU A 60 28.80 0.72 -8.59
N ALA A 61 29.60 1.76 -8.76
CA ALA A 61 30.51 2.23 -7.73
C ALA A 61 29.76 3.00 -6.63
N ALA A 62 30.35 3.07 -5.43
CA ALA A 62 29.71 3.69 -4.26
C ALA A 62 29.26 5.15 -4.47
N HIS A 63 30.00 5.92 -5.28
CA HIS A 63 29.67 7.31 -5.59
C HIS A 63 28.52 7.44 -6.62
N GLU A 64 28.21 6.39 -7.36
CA GLU A 64 27.15 6.39 -8.39
C GLU A 64 25.78 6.04 -7.80
N VAL A 65 25.73 5.44 -6.60
CA VAL A 65 24.50 4.98 -5.94
C VAL A 65 23.53 6.14 -5.65
N ALA A 66 24.02 7.25 -5.08
CA ALA A 66 23.15 8.38 -4.74
C ALA A 66 22.51 9.05 -6.00
N PRO A 67 23.28 9.36 -7.06
CA PRO A 67 22.70 9.84 -8.32
C PRO A 67 21.68 8.89 -8.97
N HIS A 68 21.86 7.58 -8.80
CA HIS A 68 20.89 6.60 -9.29
C HIS A 68 19.60 6.63 -8.47
N GLY A 69 19.71 6.72 -7.15
CA GLY A 69 18.55 6.84 -6.25
C GLY A 69 17.75 8.13 -6.50
N GLU A 70 18.42 9.24 -6.82
CA GLU A 70 17.74 10.49 -7.19
C GLU A 70 17.01 10.39 -8.55
N ALA A 71 17.56 9.62 -9.50
CA ALA A 71 16.96 9.46 -10.83
C ALA A 71 15.80 8.47 -10.86
N TYR A 72 15.94 7.32 -10.18
CA TYR A 72 15.03 6.17 -10.28
C TYR A 72 14.21 5.92 -9.00
N GLY A 73 14.48 6.68 -7.94
CA GLY A 73 13.90 6.45 -6.63
C GLY A 73 14.64 5.38 -5.83
N THR A 74 14.21 5.20 -4.59
CA THR A 74 14.74 4.17 -3.69
C THR A 74 13.98 2.86 -3.84
N ASN A 75 14.66 1.72 -3.67
CA ASN A 75 14.02 0.41 -3.59
C ASN A 75 13.39 0.18 -2.20
N THR A 76 12.54 1.12 -1.78
CA THR A 76 11.83 1.05 -0.50
C THR A 76 10.34 1.02 -0.80
N THR A 77 9.68 -0.06 -0.39
CA THR A 77 8.22 -0.10 -0.41
C THR A 77 7.70 0.98 0.54
N PRO A 78 6.78 1.86 0.10
CA PRO A 78 6.20 2.84 1.00
C PRO A 78 5.51 2.10 2.15
N ASP A 79 5.91 2.40 3.38
CA ASP A 79 5.26 1.85 4.56
C ASP A 79 3.80 2.29 4.56
N LYS A 80 2.88 1.31 4.51
CA LYS A 80 1.46 1.61 4.73
C LYS A 80 1.34 2.13 6.16
N PRO A 81 0.80 3.35 6.40
CA PRO A 81 0.61 3.85 7.75
C PRO A 81 -0.22 2.83 8.53
N SER A 82 0.23 2.45 9.73
CA SER A 82 -0.54 1.58 10.59
C SER A 82 -1.86 2.27 10.91
N ALA A 83 -2.97 1.56 10.68
CA ALA A 83 -4.28 2.07 11.04
C ALA A 83 -4.30 2.32 12.55
N SER A 84 -4.83 3.47 12.95
CA SER A 84 -5.04 3.75 14.37
C SER A 84 -6.08 2.79 14.96
N PHE A 85 -6.02 2.52 16.26
CA PHE A 85 -7.04 1.69 16.93
C PHE A 85 -8.47 2.19 16.68
N LEU A 86 -8.67 3.52 16.64
CA LEU A 86 -9.97 4.11 16.35
C LEU A 86 -10.42 3.86 14.91
N GLN A 87 -9.50 3.82 13.96
CA GLN A 87 -9.81 3.51 12.57
C GLN A 87 -10.16 2.02 12.40
N LEU A 88 -9.45 1.13 13.09
CA LEU A 88 -9.79 -0.29 13.13
C LEU A 88 -11.16 -0.53 13.79
N LEU A 89 -11.45 0.17 14.89
CA LEU A 89 -12.75 0.14 15.55
C LEU A 89 -13.86 0.67 14.64
N TRP A 90 -13.59 1.76 13.91
CA TRP A 90 -14.52 2.34 12.95
C TRP A 90 -14.83 1.39 11.79
N ASP A 91 -13.81 0.74 11.25
CA ASP A 91 -13.95 -0.25 10.19
C ASP A 91 -14.75 -1.47 10.68
N ALA A 92 -14.47 -1.96 11.90
CA ALA A 92 -15.19 -3.07 12.50
C ALA A 92 -16.67 -2.75 12.80
N LEU A 93 -16.99 -1.51 13.18
CA LEU A 93 -18.37 -1.07 13.38
C LEU A 93 -19.18 -0.99 12.08
N HIS A 94 -18.54 -0.88 10.92
CA HIS A 94 -19.21 -0.89 9.62
C HIS A 94 -19.39 -2.31 9.04
N ASP A 95 -18.92 -3.35 9.72
CA ASP A 95 -19.18 -4.73 9.31
C ASP A 95 -20.68 -5.05 9.46
N PRO A 96 -21.36 -5.53 8.40
CA PRO A 96 -22.75 -5.94 8.45
C PRO A 96 -23.08 -6.90 9.59
N MET A 97 -22.16 -7.77 9.99
CA MET A 97 -22.34 -8.68 11.13
C MET A 97 -22.49 -7.92 12.44
N ILE A 98 -21.60 -6.97 12.72
CA ILE A 98 -21.64 -6.15 13.94
C ILE A 98 -22.90 -5.27 13.95
N ILE A 99 -23.25 -4.66 12.82
CA ILE A 99 -24.46 -3.83 12.70
C ILE A 99 -25.72 -4.63 13.07
N ILE A 100 -25.86 -5.87 12.57
CA ILE A 100 -27.01 -6.71 12.90
C ILE A 100 -27.04 -7.04 14.40
N LEU A 101 -25.90 -7.36 15.01
CA LEU A 101 -25.82 -7.61 16.46
C LEU A 101 -26.23 -6.39 17.29
N LEU A 102 -25.82 -5.18 16.88
CA LEU A 102 -26.21 -3.94 17.55
C LEU A 102 -27.72 -3.67 17.45
N ILE A 103 -28.32 -3.92 16.27
CA ILE A 103 -29.77 -3.78 16.08
C ILE A 103 -30.54 -4.78 16.95
N VAL A 104 -30.12 -6.05 16.95
CA VAL A 104 -30.72 -7.10 17.78
C VAL A 104 -30.62 -6.73 19.26
N ALA A 105 -29.43 -6.34 19.73
CA ALA A 105 -29.23 -5.92 21.10
C ALA A 105 -30.14 -4.75 21.48
N LEU A 106 -30.25 -3.74 20.62
CA LEU A 106 -31.11 -2.58 20.86
C LEU A 106 -32.58 -2.99 20.98
N VAL A 107 -33.09 -3.81 20.05
CA VAL A 107 -34.48 -4.30 20.09
C VAL A 107 -34.73 -5.12 21.36
N THR A 108 -33.82 -6.02 21.72
CA THR A 108 -33.95 -6.85 22.94
C THR A 108 -33.92 -6.01 24.21
N ILE A 109 -33.05 -4.99 24.30
CA ILE A 109 -33.03 -4.07 25.45
C ILE A 109 -34.34 -3.27 25.52
N ILE A 110 -34.81 -2.72 24.40
CA ILE A 110 -36.06 -1.95 24.36
C ILE A 110 -37.23 -2.82 24.81
N ILE A 111 -37.38 -4.03 24.28
CA ILE A 111 -38.46 -4.95 24.68
C ILE A 111 -38.31 -5.36 26.15
N GLY A 112 -37.10 -5.72 26.56
CA GLY A 112 -36.78 -6.14 27.93
C GLY A 112 -37.06 -5.07 28.98
N VAL A 113 -36.91 -3.79 28.62
CA VAL A 113 -37.24 -2.66 29.49
C VAL A 113 -38.70 -2.25 29.33
N ALA A 114 -39.26 -2.20 28.13
CA ALA A 114 -40.59 -1.64 27.88
C ALA A 114 -41.75 -2.59 28.29
N VAL A 115 -41.56 -3.90 28.17
CA VAL A 115 -42.60 -4.89 28.47
C VAL A 115 -42.57 -5.28 29.96
N PRO A 116 -43.63 -5.05 30.74
CA PRO A 116 -43.64 -5.32 32.19
C PRO A 116 -43.33 -6.77 32.56
N ALA A 117 -43.85 -7.73 31.79
CA ALA A 117 -43.60 -9.15 31.98
C ALA A 117 -42.11 -9.51 31.80
N GLN A 118 -41.44 -8.90 30.82
CA GLN A 118 -40.01 -9.13 30.55
C GLN A 118 -39.12 -8.40 31.56
N ARG A 119 -39.52 -7.19 31.97
CA ARG A 119 -38.81 -6.40 32.99
C ARG A 119 -38.73 -7.12 34.33
N ALA A 120 -39.84 -7.76 34.75
CA ALA A 120 -39.90 -8.53 35.99
C ALA A 120 -38.92 -9.73 35.99
N HIS A 121 -38.62 -10.28 34.81
CA HIS A 121 -37.71 -11.40 34.61
C HIS A 121 -36.33 -11.01 34.08
N HIS A 122 -35.92 -9.74 34.18
CA HIS A 122 -34.61 -9.25 33.74
C HIS A 122 -34.33 -9.45 32.24
N GLY A 123 -35.35 -9.42 31.38
CA GLY A 123 -35.22 -9.60 29.93
C GLY A 123 -34.29 -8.60 29.21
N TRP A 124 -33.96 -7.48 29.85
CA TRP A 124 -32.96 -6.53 29.34
C TRP A 124 -31.51 -7.08 29.37
N SER A 125 -31.23 -8.05 30.25
CA SER A 125 -29.90 -8.67 30.40
C SER A 125 -29.48 -9.49 29.17
N GLU A 126 -30.45 -10.05 28.45
CA GLU A 126 -30.21 -10.76 27.19
C GLU A 126 -29.60 -9.83 26.14
N GLY A 127 -30.14 -8.62 25.99
CA GLY A 127 -29.58 -7.62 25.08
C GLY A 127 -28.19 -7.14 25.51
N LEU A 128 -27.92 -7.09 26.82
CA LEU A 128 -26.57 -6.81 27.34
C LEU A 128 -25.56 -7.91 26.97
N ALA A 129 -25.98 -9.19 26.99
CA ALA A 129 -25.13 -10.30 26.57
C ALA A 129 -24.77 -10.24 25.08
N VAL A 130 -25.72 -9.81 24.24
CA VAL A 130 -25.46 -9.57 22.80
C VAL A 130 -24.46 -8.42 22.60
N LEU A 131 -24.59 -7.31 23.35
CA LEU A 131 -23.60 -6.23 23.31
C LEU A 131 -22.21 -6.73 23.74
N GLY A 132 -22.13 -7.47 24.85
CA GLY A 132 -20.86 -8.02 25.35
C GLY A 132 -20.18 -8.91 24.30
N THR A 133 -20.95 -9.73 23.59
CA THR A 133 -20.46 -10.55 22.48
C THR A 133 -19.87 -9.69 21.37
N ALA A 134 -20.59 -8.64 20.92
CA ALA A 134 -20.09 -7.74 19.88
C ALA A 134 -18.78 -7.03 20.28
N PHE A 135 -18.64 -6.60 21.53
CA PHE A 135 -17.41 -5.98 22.03
C PHE A 135 -16.22 -6.95 22.04
N ILE A 136 -16.44 -8.21 22.42
CA ILE A 136 -15.38 -9.24 22.41
C ILE A 136 -14.90 -9.49 20.97
N VAL A 137 -15.83 -9.59 20.02
CA VAL A 137 -15.50 -9.82 18.60
C VAL A 137 -14.71 -8.66 17.99
N VAL A 138 -15.03 -7.41 18.36
CA VAL A 138 -14.31 -6.23 17.84
C VAL A 138 -12.98 -5.99 18.56
N GLY A 139 -12.87 -6.43 19.82
CA GLY A 139 -11.67 -6.24 20.65
C GLY A 139 -10.60 -7.33 20.51
N ILE A 140 -10.89 -8.43 19.80
CA ILE A 140 -9.98 -9.54 19.49
C ILE A 140 -9.48 -9.42 18.06
#